data_AF-A0A3B9KXT2-F1
#
_entry.id   AF-A0A3B9KXT2-F1
#
_cell.length_a   1.000
_cell.length_b   1.000
_cell.length_c   1.000
_cell.angle_alpha   90.00
_cell.angle_beta   90.00
_cell.angle_gamma   90.00
#
_symmetry.space_group_name_H-M   'P 1'
#
loop_
_entity.id
_entity.type
_entity.pdbx_description
1 polymer ?
#
loop_
_entity_poly.entity_id
_entity_poly.type
_entity_poly.pdbx_seq_one_letter_code
_entity_poly.pdbx_strand_id
1 'polypeptide(L)'
;MKRNRINIRVSDDLWERLTVEAAAHGSTMTAIIETAIEQYFDPDQVERRDAQLLSRIDRFDVRQDRIETDLRLCTETLAQYVLYWLTRMDPLPEGEREAAYALGKRRYDHFVQQVAIRMAKSEGH
;
A
#
# COMPACT_ATOMS: atom_id res chain seq x y z
N MET A 1 -39.65 -14.38 5.38
CA MET A 1 -40.39 -13.15 4.99
C MET A 1 -41.39 -13.49 3.89
N LYS A 2 -42.54 -12.80 3.83
CA LYS A 2 -43.47 -12.93 2.70
C LYS A 2 -42.81 -12.33 1.44
N ARG A 3 -42.85 -13.06 0.33
CA ARG A 3 -42.39 -12.55 -0.98
C ARG A 3 -43.59 -12.07 -1.78
N ASN A 4 -43.54 -10.82 -2.22
CA ASN A 4 -44.57 -10.22 -3.07
C ASN A 4 -44.10 -10.29 -4.53
N ARG A 5 -44.99 -10.70 -5.43
CA ARG A 5 -44.66 -10.77 -6.86
C ARG A 5 -44.80 -9.38 -7.49
N ILE A 6 -43.73 -8.92 -8.13
CA ILE A 6 -43.71 -7.67 -8.88
C ILE A 6 -43.55 -8.02 -10.37
N ASN A 7 -44.39 -7.43 -11.23
CA ASN A 7 -44.27 -7.55 -12.68
C ASN A 7 -43.79 -6.20 -13.23
N ILE A 8 -42.57 -6.15 -13.75
CA ILE A 8 -41.95 -4.94 -14.31
C ILE A 8 -41.61 -5.21 -15.78
N ARG A 9 -41.85 -4.22 -16.64
CA ARG A 9 -41.30 -4.19 -17.99
C ARG A 9 -39.98 -3.43 -17.96
N VAL A 10 -38.96 -3.99 -18.58
CA VAL A 10 -37.64 -3.37 -18.75
C VAL A 10 -37.33 -3.25 -20.24
N SER A 11 -36.41 -2.37 -20.61
CA SER A 11 -35.92 -2.29 -21.99
C SER A 11 -35.14 -3.55 -22.36
N ASP A 12 -35.06 -3.85 -23.65
CA ASP A 12 -34.29 -5.00 -24.16
C ASP A 12 -32.80 -4.90 -23.75
N ASP A 13 -32.22 -3.70 -23.78
CA ASP A 13 -30.86 -3.44 -23.29
C ASP A 13 -30.67 -3.81 -21.81
N LEU A 14 -31.62 -3.41 -20.95
CA LEU A 14 -31.51 -3.70 -19.52
C LEU A 14 -31.71 -5.21 -19.25
N TRP A 15 -32.57 -5.86 -20.03
CA TRP A 15 -32.78 -7.30 -19.97
C TRP A 15 -31.50 -8.08 -20.32
N GLU A 16 -30.82 -7.69 -21.39
CA GLU A 16 -29.56 -8.28 -21.81
C GLU A 16 -28.49 -8.11 -20.73
N ARG A 17 -28.31 -6.88 -20.22
CA ARG A 17 -27.36 -6.58 -19.15
C ARG A 17 -27.61 -7.39 -17.87
N LEU A 18 -28.87 -7.50 -17.44
CA LEU A 18 -29.24 -8.32 -16.27
C LEU A 18 -28.91 -9.80 -16.47
N THR A 19 -29.12 -10.32 -17.69
CA THR A 19 -28.84 -11.72 -18.02
C THR A 19 -27.34 -11.99 -17.99
N VAL A 20 -26.54 -11.09 -18.56
CA VAL A 20 -25.07 -11.17 -18.53
C VAL A 20 -24.55 -11.15 -17.10
N GLU A 21 -25.03 -10.22 -16.26
CA GLU A 21 -24.55 -10.11 -14.88
C GLU A 21 -24.99 -11.27 -13.99
N ALA A 22 -26.20 -11.78 -14.18
CA ALA A 22 -26.66 -13.01 -13.52
C ALA A 22 -25.73 -14.19 -13.81
N ALA A 23 -25.31 -14.34 -15.07
CA ALA A 23 -24.39 -15.39 -15.48
C ALA A 23 -22.98 -15.18 -14.93
N ALA A 24 -22.44 -13.95 -14.97
CA ALA A 24 -21.09 -13.63 -14.51
C ALA A 24 -20.92 -13.86 -13.00
N HIS A 25 -21.93 -13.51 -12.20
CA HIS A 25 -21.89 -13.61 -10.74
C HIS A 25 -22.55 -14.88 -10.18
N GLY A 26 -22.95 -15.84 -11.02
CA GLY A 26 -23.64 -17.06 -10.59
C GLY A 26 -24.91 -16.80 -9.78
N SER A 27 -25.57 -15.66 -10.03
CA SER A 27 -26.67 -15.12 -9.25
C SER A 27 -27.96 -15.11 -10.05
N THR A 28 -29.13 -15.13 -9.38
CA THR A 28 -30.41 -15.05 -10.10
C THR A 28 -30.75 -13.60 -10.42
N MET A 29 -31.48 -13.36 -11.52
CA MET A 29 -31.98 -12.01 -11.86
C MET A 29 -32.79 -11.40 -10.70
N THR A 30 -33.61 -12.21 -10.03
CA THR A 30 -34.36 -11.78 -8.85
C THR A 30 -33.45 -11.32 -7.72
N ALA A 31 -32.35 -12.02 -7.44
CA ALA A 31 -31.40 -11.64 -6.40
C ALA A 31 -30.67 -10.32 -6.73
N ILE A 32 -30.29 -10.13 -8.00
CA ILE A 32 -29.69 -8.87 -8.46
C ILE A 32 -30.68 -7.72 -8.32
N ILE A 33 -31.94 -7.91 -8.73
CA ILE A 33 -32.99 -6.90 -8.65
C ILE A 33 -33.32 -6.57 -7.19
N GLU A 34 -33.47 -7.57 -6.31
CA GLU A 34 -33.69 -7.36 -4.88
C GLU A 34 -32.53 -6.55 -4.27
N THR A 35 -31.28 -6.92 -4.56
CA THR A 35 -30.10 -6.18 -4.08
C THR A 35 -30.07 -4.74 -4.59
N ALA A 36 -30.37 -4.51 -5.87
CA ALA A 36 -30.39 -3.18 -6.46
C ALA A 36 -31.50 -2.29 -5.85
N ILE A 37 -32.67 -2.88 -5.58
CA ILE A 37 -33.79 -2.18 -4.94
C ILE A 37 -33.46 -1.86 -3.48
N GLU A 38 -32.85 -2.80 -2.74
CA GLU A 38 -32.39 -2.56 -1.37
C GLU A 38 -31.37 -1.42 -1.33
N GLN A 39 -30.41 -1.40 -2.26
CA GLN A 39 -29.43 -0.31 -2.39
C GLN A 39 -30.10 1.02 -2.75
N TYR A 40 -31.10 1.01 -3.62
CA TYR A 40 -31.86 2.22 -3.99
C TYR A 40 -32.57 2.84 -2.78
N PHE A 41 -33.07 2.01 -1.86
CA PHE A 41 -33.73 2.48 -0.64
C PHE A 41 -32.78 2.79 0.52
N ASP A 42 -31.49 2.49 0.40
CA ASP A 42 -30.46 2.80 1.40
C ASP A 42 -29.33 3.65 0.78
N PRO A 43 -29.62 4.91 0.39
CA PRO A 43 -28.60 5.82 -0.14
C PRO A 43 -27.49 6.07 0.89
N ASP A 44 -27.82 6.06 2.19
CA ASP A 44 -26.87 6.22 3.29
C ASP A 44 -25.82 5.10 3.30
N GLN A 45 -26.11 3.90 2.79
CA GLN A 45 -25.12 2.83 2.69
C GLN A 45 -24.01 3.14 1.68
N VAL A 46 -24.34 3.78 0.56
CA VAL A 46 -23.35 4.18 -0.44
C VAL A 46 -22.48 5.31 0.12
N GLU A 47 -23.12 6.34 0.70
CA GLU A 47 -22.41 7.48 1.29
C GLU A 47 -21.50 7.04 2.46
N ARG A 48 -21.95 6.10 3.30
CA ARG A 48 -21.11 5.52 4.37
C ARG A 48 -19.91 4.75 3.82
N ARG A 49 -20.05 4.01 2.72
CA ARG A 49 -18.93 3.29 2.09
C ARG A 49 -17.90 4.26 1.53
N ASP A 50 -18.36 5.31 0.86
CA ASP A 50 -17.49 6.33 0.27
C ASP A 50 -16.77 7.12 1.36
N ALA A 51 -17.46 7.49 2.44
CA ALA A 51 -16.84 8.15 3.60
C ALA A 51 -15.77 7.28 4.27
N GLN A 52 -16.00 5.97 4.39
CA GLN A 52 -14.98 5.05 4.91
C GLN A 52 -13.77 4.94 3.99
N LEU A 53 -13.97 4.96 2.67
CA LEU A 53 -12.89 4.96 1.70
C LEU A 53 -12.07 6.25 1.79
N LEU A 54 -12.72 7.41 1.82
CA LEU A 54 -12.07 8.72 1.98
C LEU A 54 -11.24 8.76 3.28
N SER A 55 -11.82 8.31 4.40
CA SER A 55 -11.09 8.25 5.68
C SER A 55 -9.85 7.34 5.62
N ARG A 56 -9.89 6.26 4.82
CA ARG A 56 -8.71 5.41 4.61
C ARG A 56 -7.65 6.11 3.77
N ILE A 57 -8.06 6.89 2.78
CA ILE A 57 -7.15 7.71 1.96
C ILE A 57 -6.51 8.80 2.83
N ASP A 58 -7.28 9.54 3.63
CA ASP A 58 -6.74 10.55 4.54
C ASP A 58 -5.68 9.96 5.49
N ARG A 59 -5.95 8.76 6.02
CA ARG A 59 -4.99 8.04 6.85
C ARG A 59 -3.75 7.59 6.08
N PHE A 60 -3.87 7.30 4.78
CA PHE A 60 -2.73 6.98 3.94
C PHE A 60 -1.87 8.23 3.71
N ASP A 61 -2.48 9.36 3.40
CA ASP A 61 -1.79 10.64 3.19
C ASP A 61 -0.99 11.05 4.43
N VAL A 62 -1.61 11.00 5.61
CA VAL A 62 -0.90 11.28 6.89
C VAL A 62 0.29 10.35 7.12
N ARG A 63 0.17 9.07 6.73
CA ARG A 63 1.29 8.12 6.83
C ARG A 63 2.37 8.42 5.79
N GLN A 64 1.99 8.83 4.59
CA GLN A 64 2.92 9.21 3.53
C GLN A 64 3.72 10.45 3.93
N ASP A 65 3.07 11.49 4.44
CA ASP A 65 3.74 12.71 4.92
C ASP A 65 4.78 12.41 6.01
N ARG A 66 4.46 11.47 6.90
CA ARG A 66 5.40 11.01 7.92
C ARG A 66 6.59 10.29 7.32
N ILE A 67 6.38 9.40 6.35
CA ILE A 67 7.46 8.69 5.65
C ILE A 67 8.36 9.69 4.91
N GLU A 68 7.79 10.69 4.25
CA GLU A 68 8.55 11.72 3.55
C GLU A 68 9.40 12.56 4.52
N THR A 69 8.85 12.86 5.70
CA THR A 69 9.57 13.57 6.76
C THR A 69 10.72 12.74 7.32
N ASP A 70 10.46 11.47 7.65
CA ASP A 70 11.48 10.54 8.17
C ASP A 70 12.59 10.31 7.12
N LEU A 71 12.24 10.21 5.83
CA LEU A 71 13.20 10.08 4.74
C LEU A 71 14.08 11.32 4.61
N ARG A 72 13.49 12.52 4.66
CA ARG A 72 14.24 13.79 4.64
C ARG A 72 15.24 13.87 5.79
N LEU A 73 14.82 13.49 7.00
CA LEU A 73 15.70 13.44 8.18
C LEU A 73 16.85 12.45 7.99
N CYS A 74 16.56 11.25 7.46
CA CYS A 74 17.58 10.26 7.13
C CYS A 74 18.60 10.77 6.10
N THR A 75 18.13 11.45 5.05
CA THR A 75 19.01 12.04 4.02
C THR A 75 19.89 13.13 4.59
N GLU A 76 19.34 14.03 5.41
CA GLU A 76 20.11 15.10 6.07
C GLU A 76 21.16 14.50 7.02
N THR A 77 20.77 13.51 7.83
CA THR A 77 21.68 12.82 8.75
C THR A 77 22.82 12.14 8.00
N LEU A 78 22.53 11.49 6.86
CA LEU A 78 23.54 10.86 6.02
C LEU A 78 24.48 11.90 5.40
N ALA A 79 23.95 13.02 4.90
CA ALA A 79 24.76 14.11 4.36
C ALA A 79 25.73 14.67 5.41
N GLN A 80 25.25 14.89 6.64
CA GLN A 80 26.06 15.34 7.76
C GLN A 80 27.11 14.30 8.16
N TYR A 81 26.76 13.02 8.19
CA TYR A 81 27.71 11.93 8.45
C TYR A 81 28.83 11.88 7.40
N VAL A 82 28.49 11.98 6.11
CA VAL A 82 29.47 11.99 5.02
C VAL A 82 30.37 13.22 5.12
N LEU A 83 29.81 14.41 5.38
CA LEU A 83 30.59 15.63 5.58
C LEU A 83 31.55 15.49 6.78
N TYR A 84 31.06 14.99 7.91
CA TYR A 84 31.88 14.75 9.08
C TYR A 84 33.02 13.76 8.79
N TRP A 85 32.71 12.67 8.08
CA TRP A 85 33.72 11.68 7.68
C TRP A 85 34.80 12.29 6.77
N LEU A 86 34.42 13.06 5.75
CA LEU A 86 35.38 13.70 4.83
C LEU A 86 36.23 14.79 5.50
N THR A 87 35.70 15.46 6.52
CA THR A 87 36.40 16.57 7.19
C THR A 87 37.28 16.12 8.37
N ARG A 88 37.03 14.94 8.95
CA ARG A 88 37.74 14.43 10.13
C ARG A 88 38.65 13.24 9.85
N MET A 89 38.55 12.61 8.69
CA MET A 89 39.41 11.48 8.33
C MET A 89 40.82 11.97 7.99
N ASP A 90 41.79 11.63 8.84
CA ASP A 90 43.20 11.76 8.47
C ASP A 90 43.51 10.84 7.28
N PRO A 91 44.23 11.32 6.25
CA PRO A 91 44.59 10.50 5.11
C PRO A 91 45.53 9.38 5.53
N LEU A 92 45.19 8.16 5.13
CA LEU A 92 45.98 6.98 5.45
C LEU A 92 47.36 7.02 4.74
N PRO A 93 48.43 6.59 5.43
CA PRO A 93 49.73 6.37 4.80
C PRO A 93 49.61 5.47 3.56
N GLU A 94 50.36 5.78 2.50
CA GLU A 94 50.28 5.08 1.20
C GLU A 94 50.33 3.55 1.33
N GLY A 95 51.24 3.05 2.17
CA GLY A 95 51.45 1.60 2.37
C GLY A 95 50.32 0.88 3.11
N GLU A 96 49.42 1.62 3.78
CA GLU A 96 48.32 1.04 4.56
C GLU A 96 46.98 1.11 3.83
N ARG A 97 46.91 1.82 2.70
CA ARG A 97 45.65 2.08 1.98
C ARG A 97 44.96 0.80 1.51
N GLU A 98 45.67 -0.14 0.90
CA GLU A 98 45.08 -1.40 0.45
C GLU A 98 44.56 -2.25 1.61
N ALA A 99 45.35 -2.35 2.69
CA ALA A 99 44.97 -3.12 3.87
C ALA A 99 43.74 -2.52 4.58
N ALA A 100 43.70 -1.20 4.72
CA ALA A 100 42.56 -0.49 5.28
C ALA A 100 41.30 -0.61 4.40
N TYR A 101 41.44 -0.50 3.08
CA TYR A 101 40.34 -0.72 2.13
C TYR A 101 39.78 -2.14 2.23
N ALA A 102 40.65 -3.16 2.23
CA ALA A 102 40.25 -4.55 2.36
C ALA A 102 39.52 -4.82 3.69
N LEU A 103 39.97 -4.22 4.80
CA LEU A 103 39.30 -4.29 6.09
C LEU A 103 37.93 -3.59 6.07
N GLY A 104 37.84 -2.40 5.48
CA GLY A 104 36.61 -1.64 5.31
C GLY A 104 35.56 -2.43 4.53
N LYS A 105 35.96 -3.02 3.39
CA LYS A 105 35.09 -3.86 2.57
C LYS A 105 34.53 -5.05 3.36
N ARG A 106 35.38 -5.78 4.10
CA ARG A 106 34.93 -6.90 4.95
C ARG A 106 33.91 -6.47 6.01
N ARG A 107 34.13 -5.32 6.65
CA ARG A 107 33.19 -4.77 7.65
C ARG A 107 31.86 -4.38 7.01
N TYR A 108 31.90 -3.78 5.83
CA TYR A 108 30.71 -3.41 5.06
C TYR A 108 29.90 -4.65 4.67
N ASP A 109 30.55 -5.67 4.08
CA ASP A 109 29.89 -6.91 3.67
C ASP A 109 29.21 -7.60 4.87
N HIS A 110 29.88 -7.63 6.03
CA HIS A 110 29.30 -8.15 7.26
C HIS A 110 28.08 -7.34 7.72
N PHE A 111 28.16 -6.01 7.70
CA PHE A 111 27.04 -5.13 8.05
C PHE A 111 25.83 -5.36 7.12
N VAL A 112 26.03 -5.41 5.81
CA VAL A 112 24.97 -5.68 4.82
C VAL A 112 24.29 -7.01 5.12
N GLN A 113 25.07 -8.05 5.44
CA GLN A 113 24.52 -9.36 5.81
C GLN A 113 23.64 -9.28 7.07
N GLN A 114 24.06 -8.54 8.11
CA GLN A 114 23.25 -8.37 9.32
C GLN A 114 21.94 -7.62 9.04
N VAL A 115 21.98 -6.59 8.19
CA VAL A 115 20.77 -5.85 7.76
C VAL A 115 19.81 -6.78 7.01
N ALA A 116 20.31 -7.56 6.04
CA ALA A 116 19.49 -8.52 5.30
C ALA A 116 18.80 -9.54 6.23
N ILE A 117 19.53 -10.09 7.21
CA ILE A 117 18.97 -11.02 8.21
C ILE A 117 17.87 -10.34 9.03
N ARG A 118 18.07 -9.07 9.42
CA ARG A 118 17.07 -8.31 10.18
C ARG A 118 15.81 -8.08 9.36
N MET A 119 15.94 -7.70 8.08
CA MET A 119 14.82 -7.45 7.18
C MET A 119 13.99 -8.71 6.92
N ALA A 120 14.65 -9.83 6.64
CA ALA A 120 13.97 -11.12 6.45
C ALA A 120 13.19 -11.57 7.70
N LYS A 121 13.66 -11.20 8.90
CA LYS A 121 12.94 -11.47 10.17
C LYS A 121 11.73 -10.57 10.37
N SER A 122 11.74 -9.34 9.85
CA SER A 122 10.61 -8.41 9.99
C SER A 122 9.48 -8.67 8.99
N GLU A 123 9.74 -9.31 7.85
CA GLU A 123 8.73 -9.67 6.84
C GLU A 123 7.95 -10.96 7.19
N GLY A 124 8.34 -11.67 8.25
CA GLY A 124 7.71 -12.93 8.71
C GLY A 124 6.76 -12.78 9.90
N HIS A 125 6.25 -11.59 10.18
CA HIS A 125 5.20 -11.29 11.18
C HIS A 125 4.08 -10.47 10.52
#